data_AF-A0A1Q5P5U6-F1
#
_entry.id   AF-A0A1Q5P5U6-F1
#
_cell.length_a   1.000
_cell.length_b   1.000
_cell.length_c   1.000
_cell.angle_alpha   90.00
_cell.angle_beta   90.00
_cell.angle_gamma   90.00
#
_symmetry.space_group_name_H-M   'P 1'
#
loop_
_entity.id
_entity.type
_entity.pdbx_description
1 polymer ?
#
loop_
_entity_poly.entity_id
_entity_poly.type
_entity_poly.pdbx_seq_one_letter_code
_entity_poly.pdbx_strand_id
1 'polypeptide(L)' 'MRRKKYDAPVLLGIERGTKGYMAVWCPYCVDFHLHGQEEGHVVAHCIDPESPFNSTGYYIKKIKYAGKRVILENGK' A
#
# COMPACT_ATOMS: atom_id res chain seq x y z
N MET A 1 0.53 4.41 -22.08
CA MET A 1 -0.69 3.64 -21.76
C MET A 1 -0.97 3.76 -20.26
N ARG A 2 -2.15 4.23 -19.87
CA ARG A 2 -2.56 4.31 -18.45
C ARG A 2 -3.02 2.91 -18.05
N ARG A 3 -2.22 2.17 -17.26
CA ARG A 3 -2.58 0.81 -16.80
C ARG A 3 -3.91 0.87 -16.05
N LYS A 4 -4.80 -0.09 -16.30
CA LYS A 4 -6.08 -0.18 -15.58
C LYS A 4 -5.80 -0.36 -14.10
N LYS A 5 -6.62 0.26 -13.25
CA LYS A 5 -6.50 0.28 -11.78
C LYS A 5 -6.51 -1.11 -11.11
N TYR A 6 -6.70 -2.18 -11.87
CA TYR A 6 -7.08 -3.50 -11.35
C TYR A 6 -6.03 -4.59 -11.55
N ASP A 7 -4.92 -4.33 -12.26
CA ASP A 7 -3.89 -5.36 -12.54
C ASP A 7 -2.68 -5.30 -11.59
N ALA A 8 -2.53 -4.23 -10.81
CA ALA A 8 -1.44 -4.12 -9.85
C ALA A 8 -1.85 -4.72 -8.50
N PRO A 9 -0.96 -5.46 -7.81
CA PRO A 9 -1.21 -5.97 -6.47
C PRO A 9 -1.69 -4.88 -5.51
N VAL A 10 -2.56 -5.23 -4.56
CA VAL A 10 -3.02 -4.32 -3.50
C VAL A 10 -2.32 -4.67 -2.20
N LEU A 11 -1.57 -3.73 -1.65
CA LEU A 11 -0.99 -3.82 -0.31
C LEU A 11 -1.85 -3.06 0.70
N LEU A 12 -1.97 -3.62 1.88
CA LEU A 12 -2.71 -3.00 2.98
C LEU A 12 -1.81 -1.99 3.69
N GLY A 13 -2.31 -0.78 3.84
CA GLY A 13 -1.65 0.29 4.59
C GLY A 13 -2.44 0.63 5.85
N ILE A 14 -1.73 0.86 6.95
CA ILE A 14 -2.29 1.39 8.19
C ILE A 14 -1.84 2.83 8.33
N GLU A 15 -2.78 3.73 8.65
CA GLU A 15 -2.44 5.13 8.93
C GLU A 15 -1.66 5.24 10.23
N ARG A 16 -0.58 6.02 10.20
CA ARG A 16 0.28 6.30 11.34
C ARG A 16 0.12 7.75 11.77
N GLY A 17 -0.30 7.93 13.02
CA GLY A 17 -0.46 9.25 13.63
C GLY A 17 -1.65 10.02 13.05
N THR A 18 -1.63 11.35 13.20
CA THR A 18 -2.75 12.24 12.82
C THR A 18 -2.57 12.91 11.46
N LYS A 19 -1.45 12.64 10.78
CA LYS A 19 -1.05 13.32 9.54
C LYS A 19 -1.13 12.41 8.31
N GLY A 20 -1.99 11.38 8.27
CA GLY A 20 -2.24 10.63 7.02
C GLY A 20 -1.08 9.79 6.46
N TYR A 21 0.09 9.73 7.11
CA TYR A 21 1.20 8.88 6.66
C TYR A 21 0.81 7.41 6.77
N MET A 22 1.27 6.60 5.82
CA MET A 22 0.89 5.20 5.74
C MET A 22 2.10 4.30 6.03
N ALA A 23 1.91 3.31 6.88
CA ALA A 23 2.81 2.17 7.03
C ALA A 23 2.24 0.99 6.24
N VAL A 24 3.00 0.48 5.27
CA VAL A 24 2.57 -0.56 4.34
C VAL A 24 3.48 -1.77 4.47
N TRP A 25 2.92 -2.96 4.73
CA TRP A 25 3.70 -4.18 4.76
C TRP A 25 4.10 -4.61 3.35
N CYS A 26 5.41 -4.75 3.10
CA CYS A 26 5.94 -5.25 1.83
C CYS A 26 6.32 -6.73 1.98
N PRO A 27 5.70 -7.66 1.23
CA PRO A 27 6.03 -9.09 1.32
C PRO A 27 7.42 -9.45 0.78
N TYR A 28 8.04 -8.60 -0.04
CA TYR A 28 9.38 -8.84 -0.59
C TYR A 28 10.48 -8.37 0.36
N CYS A 29 10.31 -7.19 0.97
CA CYS A 29 11.25 -6.68 1.98
C CYS A 29 11.04 -7.33 3.36
N VAL A 30 9.87 -7.93 3.59
CA VAL A 30 9.45 -8.47 4.90
C VAL A 30 9.51 -7.38 5.99
N ASP A 31 9.09 -6.16 5.65
CA ASP A 31 9.11 -4.99 6.53
C ASP A 31 8.00 -3.97 6.18
N PHE A 32 7.74 -3.04 7.10
CA PHE A 32 6.85 -1.90 6.89
C PHE A 32 7.57 -0.73 6.23
N HIS A 33 7.09 -0.34 5.05
CA HIS A 33 7.54 0.85 4.35
C HIS A 33 6.68 2.07 4.70
N LEU A 34 7.32 3.23 4.80
CA LEU A 34 6.64 4.49 5.07
C LEU A 34 6.33 5.21 3.77
N HIS A 35 5.07 5.60 3.62
CA HIS A 35 4.56 6.38 2.51
C HIS A 35 3.96 7.69 2.99
N GLY A 36 3.99 8.69 2.10
CA GLY A 36 3.26 9.93 2.28
C GLY A 36 1.75 9.71 2.42
N GLN A 37 1.02 10.81 2.60
CA GLN A 37 -0.43 10.80 2.60
C GLN A 37 -0.91 10.37 1.23
N GLU A 38 -1.67 9.26 1.13
CA GLU A 38 -2.71 8.99 0.11
C GLU A 38 -3.01 7.49 -0.07
N GLU A 39 -4.30 7.15 -0.17
CA GLU A 39 -4.80 5.85 -0.64
C GLU A 39 -4.84 5.82 -2.18
N GLY A 40 -4.63 4.65 -2.78
CA GLY A 40 -4.99 4.44 -4.18
C GLY A 40 -3.95 4.87 -5.23
N HIS A 41 -2.74 5.23 -4.82
CA HIS A 41 -1.62 5.42 -5.76
C HIS A 41 -0.97 4.11 -6.17
N VAL A 42 -0.53 4.05 -7.43
CA VAL A 42 0.38 3.01 -7.90
C VAL A 42 1.79 3.41 -7.52
N VAL A 43 2.41 2.60 -6.67
CA VAL A 43 3.78 2.77 -6.24
C VAL A 43 4.64 1.72 -6.92
N ALA A 44 5.53 2.13 -7.82
CA ALA A 44 6.43 1.24 -8.54
C ALA A 44 7.84 1.23 -7.94
N HIS A 45 7.97 0.83 -6.68
CA HIS A 45 9.28 0.66 -6.04
C HIS A 45 9.27 -0.40 -4.94
N CYS A 46 10.41 -1.06 -4.79
CA CYS A 46 10.78 -1.91 -3.67
C CYS A 46 12.25 -1.65 -3.32
N ILE A 47 12.63 -1.95 -2.07
CA ILE A 47 14.06 -1.92 -1.69
C ILE A 47 14.77 -3.16 -2.26
N ASP A 48 14.06 -4.29 -2.33
CA ASP A 48 14.52 -5.48 -3.03
C ASP A 48 14.54 -5.21 -4.55
N PRO A 49 15.73 -5.23 -5.21
CA PRO A 49 15.84 -4.97 -6.64
C PRO A 49 15.19 -6.05 -7.50
N GLU A 50 15.04 -7.28 -6.99
CA GLU A 50 14.42 -8.40 -7.72
C GLU A 50 12.89 -8.40 -7.58
N SER A 51 12.34 -7.55 -6.72
CA SER A 51 10.90 -7.46 -6.51
C SER A 51 10.17 -7.06 -7.80
N PRO A 52 9.11 -7.80 -8.20
CA PRO A 52 8.24 -7.42 -9.30
C PRO A 52 7.66 -6.00 -9.16
N PHE A 53 7.52 -5.49 -7.93
CA PHE A 53 6.99 -4.16 -7.65
C PHE A 53 7.80 -3.03 -8.30
N ASN A 54 9.08 -3.22 -8.59
CA ASN A 54 9.88 -2.24 -9.33
C ASN A 54 9.37 -2.01 -10.76
N SER A 55 8.66 -2.99 -11.35
CA SER A 55 8.14 -2.94 -12.72
C SER A 55 6.61 -2.89 -12.81
N THR A 56 5.91 -3.52 -11.86
CA THR A 56 4.45 -3.58 -11.83
C THR A 56 3.83 -2.47 -11.00
N GLY A 57 4.55 -2.05 -9.96
CA GLY A 57 4.02 -1.34 -8.80
C GLY A 57 2.92 -2.08 -8.06
N TYR A 58 2.33 -1.38 -7.09
CA TYR A 58 1.21 -1.85 -6.26
C TYR A 58 0.34 -0.67 -5.81
N TYR A 59 -0.90 -0.96 -5.43
CA TYR A 59 -1.82 -0.01 -4.81
C TYR A 59 -1.77 -0.11 -3.29
N ILE A 60 -1.82 1.04 -2.61
CA ILE A 60 -2.02 1.06 -1.16
C ILE A 60 -3.51 1.22 -0.89
N LYS A 61 -4.10 0.22 -0.21
CA LYS A 61 -5.46 0.31 0.32
C LYS A 61 -5.39 0.55 1.83
N LYS A 62 -5.98 1.66 2.26
CA LYS A 62 -6.06 2.01 3.68
C LYS A 62 -7.00 1.05 4.40
N ILE A 63 -6.58 0.60 5.57
CA ILE A 63 -7.39 -0.20 6.48
C ILE A 63 -7.42 0.42 7.87
N LYS A 64 -8.53 0.20 8.58
CA LYS A 64 -8.62 0.46 10.02
C LYS A 64 -8.60 -0.85 10.78
N TYR A 65 -7.73 -0.92 11.77
CA TYR A 65 -7.69 -2.04 12.69
C TYR A 65 -8.69 -1.80 13.82
N ALA A 66 -9.72 -2.64 13.92
CA ALA A 66 -10.77 -2.54 14.93
C ALA A 66 -10.69 -3.75 15.88
N GLY A 67 -9.54 -3.90 16.55
CA GLY A 67 -9.28 -5.08 17.39
C GLY A 67 -9.05 -6.33 16.55
N LYS A 68 -9.75 -7.45 16.79
CA LYS A 68 -9.54 -8.72 16.06
C LYS A 68 -10.00 -8.72 14.59
N ARG A 69 -10.31 -7.55 14.00
CA ARG A 69 -10.89 -7.43 12.66
C ARG A 69 -10.25 -6.29 11.87
N VAL A 70 -10.02 -6.54 10.59
CA VAL A 70 -9.65 -5.53 9.60
C VAL A 70 -10.93 -4.98 8.98
N ILE A 71 -11.12 -3.66 9.06
CA ILE A 71 -12.19 -2.96 8.35
C ILE A 71 -11.57 -2.29 7.12
N LEU A 72 -12.03 -2.70 5.94
CA LEU A 72 -11.70 -2.02 4.69
C LEU A 72 -12.48 -0.70 4.66
N GLU A 73 -11.78 0.43 4.63
CA GLU A 73 -12.44 1.68 4.31
C GLU A 73 -12.69 1.70 2.81
N ASN A 74 -13.94 1.93 2.41
CA ASN A 74 -14.25 2.26 1.04
C ASN A 74 -14.13 3.79 0.95
N GLY A 75 -13.14 4.27 0.19
CA GLY A 75 -13.00 5.70 -0.10
C GLY A 75 -14.32 6.27 -0.64
N LYS A 76 -14.71 7.44 -0.13
CA LYS A 76 -15.83 8.24 -0.63
C LYS A 76 -15.70 8.53 -2.13
#